data_AF-A0A1M6W231-F1
#
_entry.id   AF-A0A1M6W231-F1
#
_cell.length_a   1.000
_cell.length_b   1.000
_cell.length_c   1.000
_cell.angle_alpha   90.00
_cell.angle_beta   90.00
_cell.angle_gamma   90.00
#
_symmetry.space_group_name_H-M   'P 1'
#
loop_
_entity.id
_entity.type
_entity.pdbx_description
1 polymer ?
#
loop_
_entity_poly.entity_id
_entity_poly.type
_entity_poly.pdbx_seq_one_letter_code
_entity_poly.pdbx_strand_id
1 'polypeptide(L)'
;MMPNLPHMGITPYFAKHSTKGAHRMPTYNSNFELTVEDMDLIETSLRHTKAELAAQVDKTGDSAADRDETLRQIHDLLGRLHNQKVFYRPREGAYVGG
;
A
#
# COMPACT_ATOMS: atom_id res chain seq x y z
N MET A 1 -56.25 -2.00 -58.61
CA MET A 1 -55.63 -2.80 -57.54
C MET A 1 -54.20 -2.33 -57.37
N MET A 2 -53.89 -1.63 -56.28
CA MET A 2 -52.56 -1.07 -55.98
C MET A 2 -51.99 -1.82 -54.77
N PRO A 3 -50.90 -2.58 -54.88
CA PRO A 3 -50.17 -3.06 -53.71
C PRO A 3 -49.02 -2.11 -53.32
N ASN A 4 -49.16 -1.61 -52.09
CA ASN A 4 -48.20 -0.99 -51.16
C ASN A 4 -46.72 -0.91 -51.56
N LEU A 5 -46.18 0.31 -51.58
CA LEU A 5 -44.74 0.56 -51.40
C LEU A 5 -44.39 0.42 -49.90
N PRO A 6 -43.31 -0.30 -49.53
CA PRO A 6 -42.84 -0.32 -48.15
C PRO A 6 -42.20 1.02 -47.79
N HIS A 7 -42.57 1.52 -46.62
CA HIS A 7 -42.07 2.73 -45.98
C HIS A 7 -40.54 2.63 -45.82
N MET A 8 -39.77 3.45 -46.55
CA MET A 8 -38.33 3.57 -46.34
C MET A 8 -38.09 4.23 -44.98
N GLY A 9 -37.82 3.41 -43.97
CA GLY A 9 -37.32 3.87 -42.68
C GLY A 9 -35.95 4.51 -42.86
N ILE A 10 -35.85 5.81 -42.56
CA ILE A 10 -34.58 6.52 -42.43
C ILE A 10 -33.90 5.93 -41.20
N THR A 11 -32.94 5.02 -41.39
CA THR A 11 -32.05 4.63 -40.29
C THR A 11 -31.05 5.77 -40.08
N PRO A 12 -31.05 6.48 -38.93
CA PRO A 12 -29.96 7.36 -38.63
C PRO A 12 -28.71 6.51 -38.42
N TYR A 13 -27.69 6.72 -39.27
CA TYR A 13 -26.35 6.22 -39.04
C TYR A 13 -25.82 6.91 -37.77
N PHE A 14 -26.06 6.30 -36.61
CA PHE A 14 -25.43 6.72 -35.37
C PHE A 14 -23.93 6.43 -35.49
N ALA A 15 -23.15 7.47 -35.80
CA ALA A 15 -21.71 7.42 -35.73
C ALA A 15 -21.29 6.99 -34.32
N LYS A 16 -20.69 5.80 -34.21
CA LYS A 16 -20.04 5.36 -32.98
C LYS A 16 -18.83 6.26 -32.74
N HIS A 17 -19.00 7.33 -31.98
CA HIS A 17 -17.85 8.02 -31.40
C HIS A 17 -17.23 7.06 -30.39
N SER A 18 -16.15 6.41 -30.83
CA SER A 18 -15.24 5.63 -29.99
C SER A 18 -14.60 6.56 -28.98
N THR A 19 -15.31 6.86 -27.90
CA THR A 19 -14.68 7.33 -26.68
C THR A 19 -14.15 6.10 -25.97
N LYS A 20 -12.82 5.99 -25.93
CA LYS A 20 -12.02 5.85 -24.71
C LYS A 20 -10.68 5.23 -25.06
N GLY A 21 -9.73 6.09 -25.42
CA GLY A 21 -8.39 5.96 -24.88
C GLY A 21 -8.49 6.17 -23.37
N ALA A 22 -8.83 5.10 -22.64
CA ALA A 22 -8.70 5.09 -21.20
C ALA A 22 -7.21 5.24 -20.90
N HIS A 23 -6.78 6.45 -20.58
CA HIS A 23 -5.48 6.73 -20.01
C HIS A 23 -5.38 5.89 -18.73
N ARG A 24 -4.81 4.68 -18.82
CA ARG A 24 -4.44 3.91 -17.64
C ARG A 24 -3.37 4.75 -16.95
N MET A 25 -3.80 5.54 -15.97
CA MET A 25 -2.90 6.13 -15.00
C MET A 25 -1.93 5.03 -14.55
N PRO A 26 -0.62 5.29 -14.50
CA PRO A 26 0.33 4.31 -14.00
C PRO A 26 -0.15 3.81 -12.64
N THR A 27 -0.50 2.53 -12.57
CA THR A 27 -0.92 1.89 -11.33
C THR A 27 0.32 1.49 -10.56
N TYR A 28 0.37 1.79 -9.27
CA TYR A 28 1.45 1.32 -8.42
C TYR A 28 1.37 -0.20 -8.25
N ASN A 29 2.53 -0.85 -8.23
CA ASN A 29 2.59 -2.25 -7.86
C ASN A 29 2.36 -2.37 -6.34
N SER A 30 1.31 -3.05 -5.95
CA SER A 30 1.00 -3.36 -4.55
C SER A 30 1.65 -4.66 -4.07
N ASN A 31 2.24 -5.44 -4.97
CA ASN A 31 2.90 -6.69 -4.65
C ASN A 31 4.40 -6.44 -4.48
N PHE A 32 4.88 -6.65 -3.26
CA PHE A 32 6.28 -6.54 -2.91
C PHE A 32 6.83 -7.95 -2.70
N GLU A 33 7.92 -8.28 -3.40
CA GLU A 33 8.68 -9.50 -3.18
C GLU A 33 9.79 -9.16 -2.18
N LEU A 34 9.63 -9.59 -0.93
CA LEU A 34 10.60 -9.38 0.14
C LEU A 34 10.99 -10.74 0.72
N THR A 35 12.29 -10.99 0.83
CA THR A 35 12.79 -12.17 1.53
C THR A 35 12.73 -11.96 3.04
N VAL A 36 12.89 -13.04 3.81
CA VAL A 36 12.97 -12.95 5.28
C VAL A 36 14.17 -12.09 5.71
N GLU A 37 15.28 -12.17 4.99
CA GLU A 37 16.49 -11.36 5.24
C GLU A 37 16.23 -9.87 4.99
N ASP A 38 15.52 -9.53 3.90
CA ASP A 38 15.13 -8.14 3.62
C ASP A 38 14.23 -7.59 4.74
N MET A 39 13.30 -8.41 5.24
CA MET A 39 12.42 -8.02 6.34
C MET A 39 13.19 -7.75 7.63
N ASP A 40 14.14 -8.62 7.98
CA ASP A 40 14.98 -8.44 9.17
C ASP A 40 15.90 -7.22 9.05
N LEU A 41 16.43 -6.94 7.85
CA LEU A 41 17.22 -5.74 7.57
C LEU A 41 16.37 -4.46 7.74
N ILE A 42 15.15 -4.45 7.21
CA ILE A 42 14.20 -3.34 7.35
C ILE A 42 13.88 -3.11 8.84
N GLU A 43 13.52 -4.16 9.57
CA GLU A 43 13.21 -4.06 11.00
C GLU A 43 14.39 -3.54 11.82
N THR A 44 15.60 -4.04 11.54
CA THR A 44 16.82 -3.62 12.23
C THR A 44 17.11 -2.15 11.99
N SER A 45 17.01 -1.71 10.73
CA SER A 45 17.21 -0.32 10.34
C SER A 45 16.19 0.61 11.00
N LEU A 46 14.91 0.23 11.00
CA LEU A 46 13.84 0.99 11.65
C LEU A 46 14.05 1.10 13.17
N ARG A 47 14.48 0.01 13.83
CA ARG A 47 14.81 0.02 15.26
C ARG A 47 15.99 0.95 15.57
N HIS A 48 17.02 0.94 14.72
CA HIS A 48 18.17 1.83 14.85
C HIS A 48 17.76 3.30 14.72
N THR A 49 17.04 3.66 13.65
CA THR A 49 16.55 5.03 13.44
C THR A 49 15.65 5.48 14.59
N LYS A 50 14.77 4.60 15.10
CA LYS A 50 13.93 4.92 16.27
C LYS A 50 14.79 5.27 17.49
N ALA A 51 15.85 4.49 17.75
CA ALA A 51 16.74 4.72 18.88
C ALA A 51 17.52 6.03 18.73
N GLU A 52 18.04 6.33 17.53
CA GLU A 52 18.75 7.57 17.23
C GLU A 52 17.85 8.80 17.39
N LEU A 53 16.62 8.75 16.89
CA LEU A 53 15.67 9.86 17.01
C LEU A 53 15.25 10.06 18.48
N ALA A 54 14.99 8.97 19.21
CA ALA A 54 14.62 9.05 20.63
C ALA A 54 15.75 9.64 21.51
N ALA A 55 17.01 9.40 21.14
CA ALA A 55 18.18 9.93 21.87
C ALA A 55 18.44 11.43 21.62
N GLN A 56 17.88 12.02 20.57
CA GLN A 56 18.08 13.44 20.25
C GLN A 56 17.14 14.32 21.08
N VAL A 57 17.40 14.51 22.38
CA VAL A 57 16.50 15.21 23.32
C VAL A 57 16.43 16.74 23.08
N ASP A 58 17.42 17.34 22.43
CA ASP A 58 17.69 18.80 22.53
C ASP A 58 17.19 19.67 21.35
N LYS A 59 16.31 19.16 20.47
CA LYS A 59 15.81 19.95 19.33
C LYS A 59 14.53 20.70 19.72
N THR A 60 14.61 22.02 19.89
CA THR A 60 13.46 22.89 20.19
C THR A 60 12.82 23.41 18.90
N GLY A 61 11.49 23.31 18.75
CA GLY A 61 10.71 23.88 17.63
C GLY A 61 10.04 22.84 16.72
N ASP A 62 9.74 23.22 15.45
CA ASP A 62 9.09 22.36 14.43
C ASP A 62 9.78 21.00 14.24
N SER A 63 11.11 20.96 14.37
CA SER A 63 11.89 19.71 14.26
C SER A 63 11.57 18.68 15.35
N ALA A 64 11.01 19.09 16.49
CA ALA A 64 10.55 18.16 17.52
C ALA A 64 9.24 17.48 17.11
N ALA A 65 8.31 18.23 16.52
CA ALA A 65 7.02 17.71 16.08
C ALA A 65 7.20 16.70 14.93
N ASP A 66 8.04 17.03 13.94
CA ASP A 66 8.35 16.13 12.82
C ASP A 66 9.04 14.84 13.28
N ARG A 67 9.93 14.95 14.27
CA ARG A 67 10.60 13.80 14.89
C ARG A 67 9.60 12.91 15.60
N ASP A 68 8.70 13.49 16.39
CA ASP A 68 7.70 12.72 17.15
C ASP A 68 6.68 12.04 16.21
N GLU A 69 6.33 12.69 15.10
CA GLU A 69 5.55 12.06 14.02
C GLU A 69 6.30 10.90 13.39
N THR A 70 7.57 11.09 13.04
CA THR A 70 8.42 10.03 12.46
C THR A 70 8.56 8.84 13.42
N LEU A 71 8.76 9.09 14.72
CA LEU A 71 8.82 8.05 15.75
C LEU A 71 7.53 7.24 15.82
N ARG A 72 6.36 7.89 15.74
CA ARG A 72 5.05 7.22 15.69
C ARG A 72 4.91 6.36 14.44
N GLN A 73 5.26 6.89 13.27
CA GLN A 73 5.19 6.15 12.02
C GLN A 73 6.09 4.90 12.00
N ILE A 74 7.32 5.02 12.51
CA ILE A 74 8.25 3.88 12.64
C ILE A 74 7.68 2.85 13.62
N HIS A 75 7.15 3.29 14.76
CA HIS A 75 6.55 2.40 15.74
C HIS A 75 5.38 1.60 15.15
N ASP A 76 4.47 2.27 14.44
CA ASP A 76 3.31 1.64 13.84
C ASP A 76 3.70 0.67 12.72
N LEU A 77 4.71 1.02 11.91
CA LEU A 77 5.23 0.13 10.87
C LEU A 77 5.85 -1.12 11.49
N LEU A 78 6.72 -0.98 12.49
CA LEU A 78 7.31 -2.12 13.22
C LEU A 78 6.23 -3.03 13.81
N GLY A 79 5.14 -2.46 14.34
CA GLY A 79 3.99 -3.23 14.81
C GLY A 79 3.31 -4.03 13.69
N ARG A 80 3.07 -3.42 12.52
CA ARG A 80 2.50 -4.12 11.36
C ARG A 80 3.41 -5.24 10.84
N LEU A 81 4.73 -5.02 10.79
CA LEU A 81 5.69 -6.03 10.39
C LEU A 81 5.73 -7.21 11.38
N HIS A 82 5.75 -6.90 12.68
CA HIS A 82 5.71 -7.91 13.74
C HIS A 82 4.45 -8.78 13.65
N ASN A 83 3.29 -8.19 13.36
CA ASN A 83 2.02 -8.91 13.24
C ASN A 83 1.97 -9.88 12.04
N GLN A 84 2.86 -9.74 11.06
CA GLN A 84 2.98 -10.68 9.94
C GLN A 84 3.83 -11.92 10.29
N LYS A 85 4.60 -11.89 11.40
CA LYS A 85 5.46 -13.01 11.79
C LYS A 85 4.66 -14.20 12.32
N VAL A 86 4.98 -15.39 11.83
CA VAL A 86 4.43 -16.65 12.34
C VAL A 86 5.30 -17.13 13.49
N PHE A 87 4.83 -16.92 14.72
CA PHE A 87 5.54 -17.39 15.92
C PHE A 87 5.23 -18.86 16.18
N TYR A 88 6.26 -19.70 16.18
CA TYR A 88 6.14 -21.07 16.65
C TYR A 88 5.74 -21.08 18.13
N ARG A 89 4.65 -21.77 18.46
CA ARG A 89 4.21 -22.01 19.83
C ARG A 89 4.25 -23.52 20.08
N PRO A 90 5.13 -24.02 20.96
CA PRO A 90 5.15 -25.43 21.33
C PRO A 90 3.81 -25.85 21.94
N ARG A 91 3.31 -27.05 21.62
CA ARG A 91 2.06 -27.58 22.17
C ARG A 91 2.19 -28.08 23.62
N GLU A 92 3.39 -28.49 24.00
CA GLU A 92 3.77 -28.84 25.37
C GLU A 92 5.16 -28.27 25.67
N GLY A 93 5.31 -27.63 26.83
CA GLY A 93 6.56 -26.97 27.25
C GLY A 93 6.43 -25.44 27.43
N ALA A 94 7.37 -24.88 28.18
CA ALA A 94 7.39 -23.44 28.50
C ALA A 94 7.66 -22.59 27.24
N TYR A 95 6.85 -21.55 27.04
CA TYR A 95 7.05 -20.56 25.99
C TYR A 95 8.35 -19.77 26.25
N VAL A 96 9.27 -19.78 25.27
CA VAL A 96 10.45 -18.91 25.26
C VAL A 96 10.26 -17.91 24.12
N GLY A 97 9.81 -16.71 24.46
CA GLY A 97 9.66 -15.60 23.52
C GLY A 97 10.67 -14.49 23.86
N GLY A 98 11.36 -13.99 22.84
CA GLY A 98 12.22 -12.80 22.87
C GLY A 98 11.59 -11.65 22.10
#